data_AF-A0A183A8N9-F1
#
_entry.id   AF-A0A183A8N9-F1
#
_cell.length_a   1.000
_cell.length_b   1.000
_cell.length_c   1.000
_cell.angle_alpha   90.00
_cell.angle_beta   90.00
_cell.angle_gamma   90.00
#
_symmetry.space_group_name_H-M   'P 1'
#
loop_
_entity.id
_entity.type
_entity.pdbx_description
1 polymer ?
#
loop_
_entity_poly.entity_id
_entity_poly.type
_entity_poly.pdbx_seq_one_letter_code
_entity_poly.pdbx_strand_id
1 'polypeptide(L)'
;MTLLTRGRPTRGGGVLLYFRSKPHCEVIEYPAVASDSLWCKLRLAQRGIGLFGLVYRSSSSIDSVIETLLQTMYQILSLKFTHFPIMGDFSDPTLAKSATSLQPFERELVQLMESYSPNNFVKEFTRFGANQPPSVLDLVLANEELMTETISTTTPLGCIDLTMLKIDYI
;
A
#
# COMPACT_ATOMS: atom_id res chain seq x y z
N MET A 1 -22.92 3.45 1.27
CA MET A 1 -21.65 3.92 1.86
C MET A 1 -21.22 2.94 2.94
N THR A 2 -19.99 2.45 2.86
CA THR A 2 -19.36 1.57 3.85
C THR A 2 -17.97 2.09 4.15
N LEU A 3 -17.56 2.02 5.42
CA LEU A 3 -16.25 2.45 5.89
C LEU A 3 -15.57 1.27 6.59
N LEU A 4 -14.32 1.01 6.25
CA LEU A 4 -13.44 0.11 7.00
C LEU A 4 -12.25 0.89 7.52
N THR A 5 -11.90 0.67 8.77
CA THR A 5 -10.80 1.39 9.42
C THR A 5 -9.97 0.42 10.22
N ARG A 6 -8.65 0.61 10.19
CA ARG A 6 -7.73 -0.08 11.09
C ARG A 6 -6.69 0.93 11.53
N GLY A 7 -6.62 1.17 12.83
CA GLY A 7 -5.74 2.18 13.39
C GLY A 7 -5.30 1.80 14.80
N ARG A 8 -4.38 2.60 15.32
CA ARG A 8 -3.81 2.40 16.66
C ARG A 8 -4.77 2.91 17.74
N PRO A 9 -4.70 2.35 18.97
CA PRO A 9 -5.41 2.92 20.13
C PRO A 9 -4.91 4.32 20.48
N THR A 10 -3.68 4.65 20.10
CA THR A 10 -3.03 5.94 20.33
C THR A 10 -3.30 6.91 19.20
N ARG A 11 -3.15 8.21 19.47
CA ARG A 11 -3.32 9.26 18.47
C ARG A 11 -2.27 9.14 17.34
N GLY A 12 -2.74 9.20 16.10
CA GLY A 12 -1.91 9.19 14.89
C GLY A 12 -1.74 7.79 14.28
N GLY A 13 -1.71 7.74 12.95
CA GLY A 13 -1.62 6.51 12.17
C GLY A 13 -2.98 5.86 11.89
N GLY A 14 -2.92 4.71 11.23
CA GLY A 14 -4.06 3.96 10.73
C GLY A 14 -4.37 4.21 9.26
N VAL A 15 -5.20 3.31 8.73
CA VAL A 15 -5.70 3.31 7.37
C VAL A 15 -7.22 3.28 7.36
N LEU A 16 -7.79 3.85 6.31
CA LEU A 16 -9.22 3.93 6.09
C LEU A 16 -9.52 3.59 4.64
N LEU A 17 -10.46 2.67 4.44
CA LEU A 17 -11.01 2.33 3.14
C LEU A 17 -12.48 2.77 3.08
N TYR A 18 -12.77 3.65 2.15
CA TYR A 18 -14.11 4.19 1.92
C TYR A 18 -14.70 3.60 0.64
N PHE A 19 -15.92 3.09 0.74
CA PHE A 19 -16.69 2.64 -0.41
C PHE A 19 -17.93 3.50 -0.63
N ARG A 20 -18.05 4.05 -1.84
CA ARG A 20 -19.23 4.80 -2.28
C ARG A 20 -20.49 3.92 -2.23
N SER A 21 -20.42 2.72 -2.79
CA SER A 21 -21.46 1.67 -2.75
C SER A 21 -21.03 0.52 -1.81
N LYS A 22 -21.96 -0.34 -1.39
CA LYS A 22 -21.60 -1.51 -0.55
C LYS A 22 -20.81 -2.51 -1.41
N PRO A 23 -19.52 -2.76 -1.15
CA PRO A 23 -18.77 -3.77 -1.89
C PRO A 23 -19.13 -5.17 -1.37
N HIS A 24 -18.91 -6.19 -2.19
CA HIS A 24 -18.74 -7.56 -1.72
C HIS A 24 -17.27 -7.76 -1.32
N CYS A 25 -16.89 -7.23 -0.15
CA CYS A 25 -15.55 -7.42 0.42
C CYS A 25 -15.61 -8.03 1.83
N GLU A 26 -14.59 -8.82 2.14
CA GLU A 26 -14.38 -9.44 3.45
C GLU A 26 -13.02 -8.99 3.98
N VAL A 27 -12.98 -8.47 5.20
CA VAL A 27 -11.69 -8.13 5.85
C VAL A 27 -10.97 -9.43 6.17
N ILE A 28 -9.71 -9.51 5.77
CA ILE A 28 -8.84 -10.64 6.10
C ILE A 28 -8.24 -10.35 7.48
N GLU A 29 -8.65 -11.15 8.46
CA GLU A 29 -8.09 -11.14 9.80
C GLU A 29 -6.94 -12.14 9.88
N TYR A 30 -5.79 -11.69 10.38
CA TYR A 30 -4.64 -12.54 10.73
C TYR A 30 -4.24 -12.28 12.19
N PRO A 31 -3.71 -13.28 12.90
CA PRO A 31 -3.35 -13.14 14.31
C PRO A 31 -2.34 -12.02 14.60
N ALA A 32 -1.52 -11.65 13.61
CA ALA A 32 -0.49 -10.62 13.73
C ALA A 32 -0.55 -9.58 12.59
N VAL A 33 -1.75 -9.08 12.24
CA VAL A 33 -1.84 -7.99 11.25
C VAL A 33 -1.24 -6.70 11.82
N ALA A 34 -0.36 -6.06 11.06
CA ALA A 34 0.15 -4.73 11.40
C ALA A 34 -1.01 -3.74 11.58
N SER A 35 -1.01 -3.01 12.70
CA SER A 35 -2.12 -2.13 13.14
C SER A 35 -2.45 -0.98 12.19
N ASP A 36 -1.58 -0.70 11.22
CA ASP A 36 -1.73 0.34 10.20
C ASP A 36 -1.83 -0.26 8.79
N SER A 37 -2.31 -1.49 8.67
CA SER A 37 -2.56 -2.12 7.38
C SER A 37 -3.94 -2.76 7.34
N LEU A 38 -4.66 -2.64 6.23
CA LEU A 38 -5.98 -3.23 6.04
C LEU A 38 -5.96 -4.10 4.78
N TRP A 39 -6.45 -5.32 4.93
CA TRP A 39 -6.45 -6.32 3.86
C TRP A 39 -7.88 -6.78 3.63
N CYS A 40 -8.38 -6.61 2.40
CA CYS A 40 -9.76 -6.94 2.05
C CYS A 40 -9.77 -7.87 0.85
N LYS A 41 -10.39 -9.03 1.02
CA LYS A 41 -10.71 -9.95 -0.06
C LYS A 41 -11.93 -9.46 -0.81
N LEU A 42 -11.90 -9.54 -2.13
CA LEU A 42 -13.01 -9.15 -3.01
C LEU A 42 -13.41 -10.34 -3.87
N ARG A 43 -14.71 -10.46 -4.10
CA ARG A 43 -15.22 -11.38 -5.11
C ARG A 43 -15.38 -10.65 -6.43
N LEU A 44 -14.64 -11.09 -7.45
CA LEU A 44 -14.70 -10.48 -8.78
C LEU A 44 -15.73 -11.20 -9.66
N ALA A 45 -16.28 -10.49 -10.63
CA ALA A 45 -17.38 -10.98 -11.47
C ALA A 45 -17.02 -12.26 -12.26
N GLN A 46 -15.74 -12.45 -12.63
CA GLN A 46 -15.28 -13.57 -13.46
C GLN A 46 -14.74 -14.78 -12.68
N ARG A 47 -15.20 -15.01 -11.43
CA ARG A 47 -14.68 -16.06 -10.52
C ARG A 47 -13.25 -15.86 -10.01
N GLY A 48 -12.60 -14.73 -10.33
CA GLY A 48 -11.37 -14.30 -9.68
C GLY A 48 -11.58 -13.92 -8.21
N ILE A 49 -10.51 -14.00 -7.43
CA ILE A 49 -10.47 -13.51 -6.05
C ILE A 49 -9.49 -12.34 -6.02
N GLY A 50 -10.03 -11.15 -5.76
CA GLY A 50 -9.26 -9.93 -5.65
C GLY A 50 -8.78 -9.68 -4.22
N LEU A 51 -7.74 -8.87 -4.08
CA LEU A 51 -7.25 -8.33 -2.81
C LEU A 51 -7.09 -6.81 -2.92
N PHE A 52 -7.62 -6.06 -1.96
CA PHE A 52 -7.17 -4.69 -1.68
C PHE A 52 -6.29 -4.71 -0.43
N GLY A 53 -5.05 -4.24 -0.56
CA GLY A 53 -4.16 -3.94 0.55
C GLY A 53 -4.01 -2.44 0.74
N LEU A 54 -4.24 -1.95 1.96
CA LEU A 54 -3.86 -0.59 2.37
C LEU A 54 -2.74 -0.69 3.39
N VAL A 55 -1.70 0.13 3.21
CA VAL A 55 -0.57 0.20 4.12
C VAL A 55 -0.30 1.64 4.49
N TYR A 56 -0.13 1.90 5.78
CA TYR A 56 0.48 3.12 6.29
C TYR A 56 1.68 2.74 7.17
N ARG A 57 2.89 3.03 6.72
CA ARG A 57 4.10 2.91 7.52
C ARG A 57 4.57 4.31 7.86
N SER A 58 4.75 4.62 9.14
CA SER A 58 5.41 5.87 9.53
C SER A 58 6.92 5.76 9.32
N SER A 59 7.59 6.84 8.94
CA SER A 59 9.06 6.92 8.92
C SER A 59 9.71 6.68 10.28
N SER A 60 8.95 6.85 11.37
CA SER A 60 9.37 6.59 12.75
C SER A 60 8.98 5.19 13.26
N SER A 61 8.52 4.30 12.39
CA SER A 61 8.14 2.94 12.79
C SER A 61 9.35 2.17 13.30
N ILE A 62 9.17 1.49 14.45
CA ILE A 62 10.18 0.61 15.04
C ILE A 62 10.27 -0.72 14.28
N ASP A 63 11.41 -1.40 14.39
CA ASP A 63 11.71 -2.63 13.65
C ASP A 63 10.62 -3.70 13.80
N SER A 64 10.08 -3.92 15.01
CA SER A 64 9.03 -4.93 15.22
C SER A 64 7.73 -4.65 14.45
N VAL A 65 7.39 -3.37 14.24
CA VAL A 65 6.20 -2.98 13.44
C VAL A 65 6.47 -3.23 11.96
N ILE A 66 7.70 -2.96 11.53
CA ILE A 66 8.16 -3.19 10.15
C ILE A 66 8.15 -4.69 9.83
N GLU A 67 8.74 -5.51 10.70
CA GLU A 67 8.75 -6.97 10.58
C GLU A 67 7.33 -7.54 10.50
N THR A 68 6.43 -7.07 11.38
CA THR A 68 5.03 -7.49 11.39
C THR A 68 4.33 -7.14 10.06
N LEU A 69 4.58 -5.94 9.52
CA LEU A 69 4.04 -5.52 8.23
C LEU A 69 4.54 -6.42 7.10
N LEU A 70 5.85 -6.64 7.01
CA LEU A 70 6.45 -7.48 5.97
C LEU A 70 5.94 -8.93 6.06
N GLN A 71 5.92 -9.52 7.25
CA GLN A 71 5.35 -10.86 7.48
C GLN A 71 3.89 -10.94 7.04
N THR A 72 3.09 -9.92 7.37
CA THR A 72 1.69 -9.85 6.92
C THR A 72 1.62 -9.82 5.40
N MET A 73 2.43 -9.00 4.73
CA MET A 73 2.47 -8.92 3.26
C MET A 73 2.85 -10.26 2.62
N TYR A 74 3.90 -10.93 3.12
CA TYR A 74 4.30 -12.26 2.66
C TYR A 74 3.16 -13.28 2.79
N GLN A 75 2.51 -13.33 3.94
CA GLN A 75 1.40 -14.25 4.18
C GLN A 75 0.22 -13.97 3.26
N ILE A 76 -0.18 -12.70 3.13
CA ILE A 76 -1.29 -12.31 2.27
C ILE A 76 -1.00 -12.65 0.80
N LEU A 77 0.21 -12.33 0.31
CA LEU A 77 0.59 -12.63 -1.07
C LEU A 77 0.69 -14.14 -1.34
N SER A 78 1.02 -14.95 -0.33
CA SER A 78 1.03 -16.42 -0.44
C SER A 78 -0.35 -17.03 -0.68
N LEU A 79 -1.44 -16.30 -0.43
CA LEU A 79 -2.82 -16.76 -0.65
C LEU A 79 -3.24 -16.84 -2.13
N LYS A 80 -2.34 -16.50 -3.06
CA LYS A 80 -2.52 -16.64 -4.52
C LYS A 80 -3.81 -15.97 -5.03
N PHE A 81 -4.01 -14.72 -4.64
CA PHE A 81 -5.05 -13.87 -5.24
C PHE A 81 -4.83 -13.72 -6.74
N THR A 82 -5.92 -13.70 -7.51
CA THR A 82 -5.82 -13.57 -8.97
C THR A 82 -5.46 -12.15 -9.35
N HIS A 83 -5.95 -11.16 -8.61
CA HIS A 83 -5.61 -9.76 -8.80
C HIS A 83 -5.41 -9.08 -7.46
N PHE A 84 -4.37 -8.28 -7.32
CA PHE A 84 -4.15 -7.53 -6.09
C PHE A 84 -3.51 -6.18 -6.33
N PRO A 85 -4.19 -5.09 -5.94
CA PRO A 85 -3.54 -3.82 -5.62
C PRO A 85 -3.23 -3.70 -4.12
N ILE A 86 -1.99 -3.36 -3.81
CA ILE A 86 -1.52 -2.94 -2.48
C ILE A 86 -1.05 -1.49 -2.60
N MET A 87 -1.58 -0.60 -1.77
CA MET A 87 -1.32 0.83 -1.89
C MET A 87 -1.23 1.54 -0.55
N GLY A 88 -0.55 2.67 -0.55
CA GLY A 88 -0.51 3.61 0.56
C GLY A 88 0.89 4.18 0.80
N ASP A 89 1.04 4.83 1.94
CA ASP A 89 2.26 5.56 2.32
C ASP A 89 3.22 4.60 3.04
N PHE A 90 4.36 4.35 2.40
CA PHE A 90 5.43 3.53 2.95
C PHE A 90 6.53 4.37 3.60
N SER A 91 6.43 5.71 3.62
CA SER A 91 7.30 6.69 4.30
C SER A 91 8.81 6.39 4.25
N ASP A 92 9.28 5.91 3.08
CA ASP A 92 10.66 5.79 2.57
C ASP A 92 10.88 4.45 1.84
N PRO A 93 10.31 4.26 0.64
CA PRO A 93 10.78 3.21 -0.25
C PRO A 93 11.58 3.86 -1.39
N THR A 94 12.86 4.16 -1.16
CA THR A 94 13.71 4.54 -2.29
C THR A 94 14.14 3.27 -3.04
N LEU A 95 13.20 2.60 -3.70
CA LEU A 95 13.45 1.41 -4.52
C LEU A 95 14.42 1.68 -5.69
N ALA A 96 14.71 2.94 -5.99
CA ALA A 96 15.67 3.40 -6.99
C ALA A 96 17.12 3.53 -6.50
N LYS A 97 17.38 3.37 -5.18
CA LYS A 97 18.75 3.42 -4.64
C LYS A 97 19.53 2.15 -4.98
N SER A 98 20.85 2.25 -5.12
CA SER A 98 21.70 1.07 -5.35
C SER A 98 21.59 0.10 -4.17
N ALA A 99 21.61 -1.20 -4.45
CA ALA A 99 21.45 -2.27 -3.45
C ALA A 99 22.36 -2.14 -2.21
N THR A 100 23.52 -1.48 -2.37
CA THR A 100 24.50 -1.20 -1.32
C THR A 100 24.08 -0.13 -0.31
N SER A 101 23.05 0.67 -0.59
CA SER A 101 22.57 1.78 0.25
C SER A 101 21.18 1.57 0.83
N LEU A 102 20.57 0.41 0.56
CA LEU A 102 19.22 0.08 1.02
C LEU A 102 19.21 -0.20 2.53
N GLN A 103 18.21 0.36 3.21
CA GLN A 103 17.87 0.02 4.58
C GLN A 103 17.31 -1.41 4.67
N PRO A 104 17.30 -2.04 5.86
CA PRO A 104 16.77 -3.40 6.04
C PRO A 104 15.36 -3.58 5.47
N PHE A 105 14.46 -2.63 5.74
CA PHE A 105 13.11 -2.63 5.19
C PHE A 105 13.08 -2.63 3.66
N GLU A 106 13.86 -1.75 3.03
CA GLU A 106 13.90 -1.63 1.57
C GLU A 106 14.41 -2.92 0.92
N ARG A 107 15.40 -3.60 1.54
CA ARG A 107 15.89 -4.89 1.07
C ARG A 107 14.81 -5.96 1.10
N GLU A 108 14.08 -6.09 2.20
CA GLU A 108 13.00 -7.08 2.29
C GLU A 108 11.82 -6.75 1.38
N LEU A 109 11.50 -5.47 1.21
CA LEU A 109 10.48 -5.05 0.25
C LEU A 109 10.90 -5.40 -1.19
N VAL A 110 12.17 -5.19 -1.56
CA VAL A 110 12.70 -5.63 -2.86
C VAL A 110 12.61 -7.15 -3.02
N GLN A 111 12.97 -7.93 -2.00
CA GLN A 111 12.84 -9.40 -2.04
C GLN A 111 11.38 -9.85 -2.21
N LEU A 112 10.44 -9.16 -1.54
CA LEU A 112 9.01 -9.40 -1.72
C LEU A 112 8.58 -9.05 -3.15
N MET A 113 9.09 -7.95 -3.70
CA MET A 113 8.84 -7.57 -5.09
C MET A 113 9.41 -8.60 -6.08
N GLU A 114 10.58 -9.16 -5.83
CA GLU A 114 11.17 -10.21 -6.66
C GLU A 114 10.41 -11.55 -6.55
N SER A 115 9.89 -11.86 -5.36
CA SER A 115 9.21 -13.14 -5.09
C SER A 115 7.81 -13.22 -5.70
N TYR A 116 7.09 -12.10 -5.72
CA TYR A 116 5.69 -12.05 -6.17
C TYR A 116 5.48 -11.19 -7.42
N SER A 117 6.54 -10.57 -7.93
CA SER A 117 6.54 -9.70 -9.12
C SER A 117 5.44 -8.62 -9.18
N PRO A 118 5.09 -7.93 -8.08
CA PRO A 118 4.21 -6.78 -8.19
C PRO A 118 4.95 -5.61 -8.85
N ASN A 119 4.29 -4.99 -9.83
CA ASN A 119 4.75 -3.77 -10.47
C ASN A 119 4.42 -2.57 -9.58
N ASN A 120 5.39 -1.69 -9.36
CA ASN A 120 5.11 -0.37 -8.77
C ASN A 120 4.71 0.61 -9.89
N PHE A 121 3.51 1.18 -9.76
CA PHE A 121 2.96 2.10 -10.76
C PHE A 121 3.22 3.57 -10.45
N VAL A 122 3.66 3.92 -9.22
CA VAL A 122 3.97 5.30 -8.85
C VAL A 122 5.35 5.68 -9.37
N LYS A 123 5.39 6.58 -10.35
CA LYS A 123 6.62 7.11 -10.97
C LYS A 123 6.89 8.57 -10.64
N GLU A 124 5.87 9.32 -10.22
CA GLU A 124 5.95 10.74 -9.90
C GLU A 124 6.11 10.96 -8.39
N PHE A 125 6.63 12.13 -8.02
CA PHE A 125 6.75 12.52 -6.61
C PHE A 125 5.38 12.64 -5.96
N THR A 126 5.27 12.09 -4.75
CA THR A 126 4.00 12.08 -3.99
C THR A 126 4.04 12.96 -2.75
N ARG A 127 5.22 13.48 -2.38
CA ARG A 127 5.38 14.46 -1.31
C ARG A 127 6.11 15.72 -1.78
N PHE A 128 5.54 16.87 -1.42
CA PHE A 128 6.07 18.20 -1.70
C PHE A 128 6.10 19.04 -0.41
N GLY A 129 7.08 18.79 0.44
CA GLY A 129 7.24 19.52 1.70
C GLY A 129 7.98 20.85 1.53
N ALA A 130 7.62 21.86 2.31
CA ALA A 130 8.38 23.11 2.37
C ALA A 130 9.82 22.82 2.83
N ASN A 131 10.80 23.17 2.00
CA ASN A 131 12.25 22.99 2.24
C ASN A 131 12.77 21.54 2.19
N GLN A 132 12.04 20.59 1.59
CA GLN A 132 12.54 19.24 1.31
C GLN A 132 12.49 18.96 -0.20
N PRO A 133 13.45 18.19 -0.75
CA PRO A 133 13.35 17.74 -2.13
C PRO A 133 12.09 16.86 -2.30
N PRO A 134 11.40 16.95 -3.45
CA PRO A 134 10.29 16.06 -3.76
C PRO A 134 10.70 14.58 -3.62
N SER A 135 9.79 13.76 -3.09
CA SER A 135 10.06 12.33 -2.84
C SER A 135 8.84 11.48 -3.18
N VAL A 136 9.10 10.20 -3.47
CA VAL A 136 8.08 9.17 -3.66
C VAL A 136 7.97 8.41 -2.33
N LEU A 137 6.86 8.60 -1.61
CA LEU A 137 6.59 7.89 -0.36
C LEU A 137 5.46 6.87 -0.51
N ASP A 138 4.53 7.16 -1.40
CA ASP A 138 3.40 6.29 -1.69
C ASP A 138 3.78 5.28 -2.76
N LEU A 139 3.36 4.04 -2.57
CA LEU A 139 3.48 2.98 -3.57
C LEU A 139 2.10 2.49 -3.96
N VAL A 140 2.04 2.01 -5.20
CA VAL A 140 0.91 1.25 -5.74
C VAL A 140 1.51 0.02 -6.38
N LEU A 141 1.37 -1.11 -5.71
CA LEU A 141 1.92 -2.41 -6.10
C LEU A 141 0.79 -3.28 -6.66
N ALA A 142 0.89 -3.76 -7.90
CA ALA A 142 -0.06 -4.75 -8.42
C ALA A 142 0.57 -5.80 -9.35
N ASN A 143 0.00 -7.00 -9.39
CA ASN A 143 0.55 -8.14 -10.13
C ASN A 143 0.33 -8.11 -11.65
N GLU A 144 -0.52 -7.24 -12.16
CA GLU A 144 -0.81 -7.16 -13.59
C GLU A 144 -0.49 -5.77 -14.12
N GLU A 145 0.40 -5.71 -15.11
CA GLU A 145 0.88 -4.46 -15.72
C GLU A 145 -0.25 -3.70 -16.46
N LEU A 146 -1.28 -4.42 -16.91
CA LEU A 146 -2.44 -3.88 -17.63
C LEU A 146 -3.60 -3.44 -16.70
N MET A 147 -3.46 -3.58 -15.38
CA MET A 147 -4.54 -3.29 -14.41
C MET A 147 -4.72 -1.80 -14.09
N THR A 148 -3.73 -0.95 -14.41
CA THR A 148 -3.84 0.49 -14.20
C THR A 148 -3.70 1.20 -15.53
N GLU A 149 -4.83 1.67 -16.07
CA GLU A 149 -4.85 2.38 -17.36
C GLU A 149 -4.14 3.73 -17.25
N THR A 150 -4.20 4.37 -16.07
CA THR A 150 -3.47 5.62 -15.79
C THR A 150 -3.39 5.84 -14.27
N ILE A 151 -2.19 6.14 -13.75
CA ILE A 151 -2.04 6.81 -12.46
C ILE A 151 -1.93 8.30 -12.74
N SER A 152 -2.82 9.09 -12.14
CA SER A 152 -2.75 10.55 -12.19
C SER A 152 -2.58 11.11 -10.80
N THR A 153 -1.70 12.11 -10.71
CA THR A 153 -1.53 12.93 -9.53
C THR A 153 -2.53 14.08 -9.59
N THR A 154 -3.26 14.32 -8.50
CA THR A 154 -4.20 15.44 -8.39
C THR A 154 -3.92 16.26 -7.13
N THR A 155 -4.47 17.48 -7.08
CA THR A 155 -4.29 18.36 -5.92
C THR A 155 -4.70 17.66 -4.62
N PRO A 156 -3.92 17.83 -3.53
CA PRO A 156 -4.21 17.23 -2.24
C PRO A 156 -5.63 17.52 -1.75
N LEU A 157 -6.20 16.59 -0.98
CA LEU A 157 -7.39 16.88 -0.19
C LEU A 157 -6.98 17.62 1.09
N GLY A 158 -7.22 18.94 1.12
CA GLY A 158 -6.88 19.78 2.28
C GLY A 158 -5.43 20.28 2.27
N CYS A 159 -4.94 20.73 3.43
CA CYS A 159 -3.60 21.33 3.60
C CYS A 159 -2.55 20.29 4.03
N ILE A 160 -2.35 19.24 3.23
CA ILE A 160 -1.34 18.21 3.47
C ILE A 160 -0.30 18.23 2.34
N ASP A 161 0.97 18.00 2.69
CA ASP A 161 2.11 17.99 1.78
C ASP A 161 2.14 16.75 0.85
N LEU A 162 1.08 15.93 0.85
CA LEU A 162 0.96 14.69 0.08
C LEU A 162 -0.03 14.85 -1.07
N THR A 163 0.32 14.30 -2.23
CA THR A 163 -0.49 14.31 -3.44
C THR A 163 -1.59 13.24 -3.37
N MET A 164 -2.76 13.51 -3.96
CA MET A 164 -3.77 12.46 -4.13
C MET A 164 -3.46 11.66 -5.41
N LEU A 165 -3.30 10.34 -5.26
CA LEU A 165 -3.19 9.41 -6.38
C LEU A 165 -4.59 8.94 -6.80
N LYS A 166 -4.95 9.18 -8.07
CA LYS A 166 -6.12 8.59 -8.69
C LYS A 166 -5.69 7.46 -9.62
N ILE A 167 -6.30 6.31 -9.44
CA ILE A 167 -6.03 5.09 -10.21
C ILE A 167 -7.37 4.62 -10.78
N ASP A 168 -7.41 4.46 -12.10
CA ASP A 168 -8.51 3.77 -12.77
C ASP A 168 -8.11 2.29 -12.89
N TYR A 169 -8.81 1.43 -12.14
CA TYR A 169 -8.54 -0.01 -12.04
C TYR A 169 -9.60 -0.77 -12.86
N ILE A 170 -9.16 -1.63 -13.78
CA ILE A 170 -10.00 -2.30 -14.80
C ILE A 170 -10.53 -3.65 -14.31
#